data_AF-A0A0C3ASL0-F1
#
_entry.id   AF-A0A0C3ASL0-F1
#
_cell.length_a   1.000
_cell.length_b   1.000
_cell.length_c   1.000
_cell.angle_alpha   90.00
_cell.angle_beta   90.00
_cell.angle_gamma   90.00
#
_symmetry.space_group_name_H-M   'P 1'
#
loop_
_entity.id
_entity.type
_entity.pdbx_description
1 polymer ?
#
loop_
_entity_poly.entity_id
_entity_poly.type
_entity_poly.pdbx_seq_one_letter_code
_entity_poly.pdbx_strand_id
1 'polypeptide(L)'
;MTGEEGERERSAVNYAFIQSELITSLTALETAIHCALLAEENGALRTKYIHSEILWALNPTTNISDAFRRFGVADTTTSMIVISASKLPTTDASYVQSAMQSVVQGDIVPLQQLSTDWSAVKKCYKLGAEPSLRGLSIEEEQLQIDRMVINNIGLKPVAI
;
A
#
# COMPACT_ATOMS: atom_id res chain seq x y z
N MET A 1 -9.44 -19.12 15.88
CA MET A 1 -10.14 -20.38 15.54
C MET A 1 -9.22 -21.22 14.65
N THR A 2 -9.00 -22.49 15.00
CA THR A 2 -8.16 -23.44 14.25
C THR A 2 -9.05 -24.47 13.55
N GLY A 3 -8.79 -24.74 12.27
CA GLY A 3 -9.59 -25.63 11.40
C GLY A 3 -9.79 -25.05 10.00
N GLU A 4 -10.33 -25.84 9.07
CA GLU A 4 -10.62 -25.42 7.69
C GLU A 4 -11.49 -24.17 7.61
N GLU A 5 -12.42 -24.02 8.54
CA GLU A 5 -13.30 -22.85 8.62
C GLU A 5 -12.53 -21.55 8.92
N GLY A 6 -11.57 -21.61 9.85
CA GLY A 6 -10.71 -20.48 10.14
C GLY A 6 -9.74 -20.16 8.99
N GLU A 7 -9.38 -21.15 8.17
CA GLU A 7 -8.56 -20.94 6.98
C GLU A 7 -9.37 -20.32 5.84
N ARG A 8 -10.63 -20.73 5.68
CA ARG A 8 -11.60 -20.11 4.75
C ARG A 8 -11.86 -18.66 5.11
N GLU A 9 -12.13 -18.35 6.38
CA GLU A 9 -12.32 -16.98 6.85
C GLU A 9 -11.06 -16.13 6.66
N ARG A 10 -9.87 -16.67 6.97
CA ARG A 10 -8.60 -15.96 6.73
C ARG A 10 -8.35 -15.70 5.24
N SER A 11 -8.67 -16.67 4.39
CA SER A 11 -8.50 -16.55 2.94
C SER A 11 -9.50 -15.56 2.33
N ALA A 12 -10.70 -15.44 2.90
CA ALA A 12 -11.73 -14.50 2.46
C ALA A 12 -11.32 -13.02 2.63
N VAL A 13 -10.40 -12.73 3.55
CA VAL A 13 -9.88 -11.36 3.80
C VAL A 13 -8.38 -11.23 3.55
N ASN A 14 -7.80 -12.15 2.78
CA ASN A 14 -6.37 -12.13 2.48
C ASN A 14 -6.07 -11.13 1.34
N TYR A 15 -6.23 -9.85 1.66
CA TYR A 15 -5.97 -8.71 0.78
C TYR A 15 -5.16 -7.65 1.54
N ALA A 16 -4.49 -6.78 0.80
CA ALA A 16 -3.95 -5.55 1.38
C ALA A 16 -5.04 -4.48 1.34
N PHE A 17 -5.52 -4.08 2.51
CA PHE A 17 -6.43 -2.95 2.67
C PHE A 17 -5.61 -1.71 3.01
N ILE A 18 -5.55 -0.77 2.07
CA ILE A 18 -4.67 0.39 2.16
C ILE A 18 -5.50 1.66 2.14
N GLN A 19 -5.36 2.55 3.13
CA GLN A 19 -5.99 3.86 3.05
C GLN A 19 -5.36 4.70 1.94
N SER A 20 -6.18 5.43 1.17
CA SER A 20 -5.67 6.10 -0.04
C SER A 20 -4.96 7.43 0.23
N GLU A 21 -5.18 8.07 1.39
CA GLU A 21 -4.71 9.45 1.67
C GLU A 21 -3.20 9.62 1.57
N LEU A 22 -2.43 8.57 1.88
CA LEU A 22 -0.96 8.61 1.85
C LEU A 22 -0.35 8.09 0.54
N ILE A 23 -1.17 7.70 -0.44
CA ILE A 23 -0.71 7.20 -1.73
C ILE A 23 -0.52 8.37 -2.68
N THR A 24 0.72 8.63 -3.10
CA THR A 24 1.07 9.79 -3.93
C THR A 24 0.85 9.57 -5.43
N SER A 25 0.99 8.34 -5.89
CA SER A 25 0.81 7.98 -7.30
C SER A 25 0.60 6.48 -7.46
N LEU A 26 0.13 6.07 -8.64
CA LEU A 26 0.10 4.67 -9.04
C LEU A 26 1.51 4.07 -9.06
N THR A 27 2.50 4.82 -9.53
CA THR A 27 3.91 4.38 -9.55
C THR A 27 4.44 4.06 -8.16
N ALA A 28 4.12 4.89 -7.14
CA ALA A 28 4.50 4.60 -5.76
C ALA A 28 3.87 3.31 -5.26
N LEU A 29 2.59 3.08 -5.57
CA LEU A 29 1.89 1.86 -5.21
C LEU A 29 2.47 0.62 -5.91
N GLU A 30 2.67 0.68 -7.23
CA GLU A 30 3.25 -0.39 -8.03
C GLU A 30 4.68 -0.73 -7.58
N THR A 31 5.47 0.28 -7.23
CA THR A 31 6.82 0.08 -6.68
C THR A 31 6.76 -0.71 -5.37
N ALA A 32 5.84 -0.37 -4.46
CA ALA A 32 5.67 -1.09 -3.21
C ALA A 32 5.20 -2.54 -3.42
N ILE A 33 4.26 -2.76 -4.34
CA ILE A 33 3.81 -4.10 -4.74
C ILE A 33 4.98 -4.91 -5.30
N HIS A 34 5.77 -4.32 -6.18
CA HIS A 34 6.92 -4.97 -6.79
C HIS A 34 7.98 -5.36 -5.75
N CYS A 35 8.32 -4.45 -4.82
CA CYS A 35 9.24 -4.76 -3.72
C CYS A 35 8.71 -5.91 -2.83
N ALA A 36 7.41 -5.92 -2.53
CA ALA A 36 6.79 -6.99 -1.75
C ALA A 36 6.81 -8.35 -2.48
N LEU A 37 6.53 -8.36 -3.79
CA LEU A 37 6.63 -9.57 -4.62
C LEU A 37 8.06 -10.10 -4.67
N LEU A 38 9.05 -9.25 -4.90
CA LEU A 38 10.46 -9.64 -4.90
C LEU A 38 10.89 -10.22 -3.54
N ALA A 39 10.47 -9.59 -2.44
CA ALA A 39 10.75 -10.09 -1.10
C ALA A 39 10.08 -11.45 -0.85
N GLU A 40 8.87 -11.68 -1.35
CA GLU A 40 8.20 -12.98 -1.24
C GLU A 40 8.92 -14.07 -2.04
N GLU A 41 9.30 -13.79 -3.28
CA GLU A 41 10.00 -14.75 -4.14
C GLU A 41 11.39 -15.12 -3.61
N ASN A 42 12.07 -14.17 -2.96
CA ASN A 42 13.38 -14.42 -2.32
C ASN A 42 13.26 -15.02 -0.89
N GLY A 43 12.05 -15.27 -0.38
CA GLY A 43 11.86 -15.76 1.00
C GLY A 43 12.31 -14.75 2.07
N ALA A 44 12.30 -13.46 1.73
CA ALA A 44 12.85 -12.35 2.49
C ALA A 44 11.79 -11.43 3.12
N LEU A 45 10.52 -11.88 3.18
CA LEU A 45 9.44 -11.11 3.80
C LEU A 45 9.78 -10.72 5.23
N ARG A 46 9.58 -9.44 5.55
CA ARG A 46 9.69 -8.94 6.93
C ARG A 46 8.42 -9.19 7.72
N THR A 47 7.29 -9.21 7.04
CA THR A 47 5.97 -9.50 7.58
C THR A 47 5.57 -10.94 7.30
N LYS A 48 4.41 -11.37 7.82
CA LYS A 48 3.94 -12.75 7.69
C LYS A 48 3.45 -13.09 6.28
N TYR A 49 2.90 -12.12 5.56
CA TYR A 49 2.24 -12.31 4.27
C TYR A 49 2.59 -11.17 3.31
N ILE A 50 2.55 -11.44 2.00
CA ILE A 50 2.83 -10.41 0.99
C ILE A 50 1.94 -9.16 1.12
N HIS A 51 0.66 -9.31 1.48
CA HIS A 51 -0.24 -8.16 1.62
C HIS A 51 0.21 -7.20 2.72
N SER A 52 0.66 -7.73 3.87
CA SER A 52 1.24 -6.91 4.93
C SER A 52 2.60 -6.33 4.54
N GLU A 53 3.33 -7.02 3.66
CA GLU A 53 4.61 -6.54 3.13
C GLU A 53 4.41 -5.31 2.25
N ILE A 54 3.32 -5.21 1.50
CA ILE A 54 2.98 -4.02 0.70
C ILE A 54 2.83 -2.79 1.60
N LEU A 55 2.08 -2.92 2.71
CA LEU A 55 1.93 -1.82 3.69
C LEU A 55 3.30 -1.47 4.31
N TRP A 56 4.10 -2.49 4.64
CA TRP A 56 5.45 -2.27 5.17
C TRP A 56 6.34 -1.57 4.17
N ALA A 57 6.31 -1.94 2.89
CA ALA A 57 7.12 -1.33 1.82
C ALA A 57 6.79 0.15 1.65
N LEU A 58 5.51 0.52 1.68
CA LEU A 58 5.06 1.91 1.63
C LEU A 58 5.58 2.75 2.80
N ASN A 59 5.67 2.18 4.01
CA ASN A 59 6.00 2.94 5.21
C ASN A 59 7.43 3.49 5.21
N PRO A 60 7.71 4.76 5.54
CA PRO A 60 9.08 5.29 5.53
C PRO A 60 10.04 4.67 6.55
N THR A 61 9.51 3.94 7.54
CA THR A 61 10.29 3.28 8.58
C THR A 61 10.22 1.76 8.45
N THR A 62 11.06 1.05 9.18
CA THR A 62 11.05 -0.42 9.23
C THR A 62 10.06 -0.98 10.26
N ASN A 63 9.34 -0.12 10.99
CA ASN A 63 8.39 -0.52 12.02
C ASN A 63 7.09 -1.04 11.38
N ILE A 64 6.84 -2.34 11.53
CA ILE A 64 5.66 -3.03 10.98
C ILE A 64 4.37 -2.47 11.57
N SER A 65 4.29 -2.31 12.90
CA SER A 65 3.09 -1.79 13.55
C SER A 65 2.76 -0.37 13.11
N ASP A 66 3.78 0.47 12.89
CA ASP A 66 3.60 1.83 12.37
C ASP A 66 3.12 1.81 10.91
N ALA A 67 3.59 0.85 10.10
CA ALA A 67 3.10 0.65 8.74
C ALA A 67 1.60 0.33 8.71
N PHE A 68 1.15 -0.61 9.55
CA PHE A 68 -0.28 -0.92 9.68
C PHE A 68 -1.08 0.28 10.16
N ARG A 69 -0.58 1.02 11.15
CA ARG A 69 -1.28 2.19 11.70
C ARG A 69 -1.42 3.33 10.68
N ARG A 70 -0.45 3.50 9.78
CA ARG A 70 -0.41 4.62 8.81
C ARG A 70 -1.04 4.27 7.46
N PHE A 71 -0.78 3.08 6.96
CA PHE A 71 -1.21 2.68 5.61
C PHE A 71 -2.37 1.69 5.65
N GLY A 72 -2.61 1.03 6.78
CA GLY A 72 -3.82 0.23 6.97
C GLY A 72 -5.06 1.10 7.13
N VAL A 73 -6.21 0.45 7.03
CA VAL A 73 -7.53 1.06 7.20
C VAL A 73 -7.87 1.22 8.68
N ALA A 74 -8.65 2.26 9.00
CA ALA A 74 -9.19 2.54 10.33
C ALA A 74 -10.71 2.75 10.22
N ASP A 75 -11.40 2.83 11.36
CA ASP A 75 -12.85 3.06 11.40
C ASP A 75 -13.27 4.39 10.74
N THR A 76 -12.33 5.33 10.61
CA THR A 76 -12.54 6.64 9.95
C THR A 76 -12.18 6.64 8.47
N THR A 77 -11.70 5.52 7.91
CA THR A 77 -11.28 5.46 6.50
C THR A 77 -12.50 5.50 5.58
N THR A 78 -12.57 6.52 4.72
CA THR A 78 -13.65 6.71 3.75
C THR A 78 -13.24 6.37 2.31
N SER A 79 -11.93 6.24 2.05
CA SER A 79 -11.37 5.88 0.75
C SER A 79 -10.18 4.94 0.94
N MET A 80 -10.17 3.84 0.18
CA MET A 80 -9.17 2.79 0.29
C MET A 80 -8.88 2.10 -1.04
N ILE A 81 -7.74 1.43 -1.07
CA ILE A 81 -7.27 0.57 -2.15
C ILE A 81 -7.24 -0.86 -1.61
N VAL A 82 -7.75 -1.80 -2.39
CA VAL A 82 -7.73 -3.23 -2.08
C VAL A 82 -6.84 -3.93 -3.10
N ILE A 83 -5.82 -4.65 -2.62
CA ILE A 83 -4.88 -5.36 -3.49
C ILE A 83 -4.94 -6.86 -3.19
N SER A 84 -5.16 -7.64 -4.25
CA SER A 84 -4.87 -9.07 -4.24
C SER A 84 -3.54 -9.32 -4.92
N ALA A 85 -2.73 -10.15 -4.27
CA ALA A 85 -1.46 -10.67 -4.74
C ALA A 85 -1.51 -12.18 -4.54
N SER A 86 -2.01 -12.88 -5.56
CA SER A 86 -2.19 -14.33 -5.55
C SER A 86 -1.09 -14.98 -6.38
N LYS A 87 -0.43 -16.01 -5.83
CA LYS A 87 0.49 -16.89 -6.59
C LYS A 87 -0.25 -17.87 -7.49
N LEU A 88 -1.50 -18.18 -7.16
CA LEU A 88 -2.31 -19.05 -7.99
C LEU A 88 -2.72 -18.29 -9.25
N PRO A 89 -2.66 -18.92 -10.44
CA PRO A 89 -3.23 -18.34 -11.63
C PRO A 89 -4.72 -18.11 -11.36
N THR A 90 -5.07 -16.88 -11.02
CA THR A 90 -6.44 -16.42 -11.00
C THR A 90 -6.85 -16.29 -12.46
N THR A 91 -7.44 -17.35 -12.98
CA THR A 91 -7.93 -17.42 -14.37
C THR A 91 -9.09 -16.46 -14.63
N ASP A 92 -9.67 -15.87 -13.58
CA ASP A 92 -10.81 -14.98 -13.69
C ASP A 92 -10.70 -13.74 -12.77
N ALA A 93 -10.38 -12.59 -13.37
CA ALA A 93 -10.35 -11.31 -12.67
C ALA A 93 -11.73 -10.91 -12.12
N SER A 94 -12.82 -11.36 -12.75
CA SER A 94 -14.18 -11.04 -12.30
C SER A 94 -14.53 -11.75 -10.98
N TYR A 95 -14.01 -12.96 -10.78
CA TYR A 95 -14.14 -13.67 -9.51
C TYR A 95 -13.41 -12.94 -8.38
N VAL A 96 -12.16 -12.51 -8.62
CA VAL A 96 -11.37 -11.77 -7.62
C VAL A 96 -12.06 -10.46 -7.26
N GLN A 97 -12.57 -9.73 -8.24
CA GLN A 97 -13.31 -8.49 -8.02
C GLN A 97 -14.58 -8.74 -7.20
N SER A 98 -15.36 -9.78 -7.54
CA SER A 98 -16.59 -10.13 -6.81
C SER A 98 -16.29 -10.49 -5.35
N ALA A 99 -15.20 -11.23 -5.11
CA ALA A 99 -14.74 -11.56 -3.76
C ALA A 99 -14.35 -10.31 -2.95
N MET A 100 -13.60 -9.37 -3.55
CA MET A 100 -13.27 -8.10 -2.90
C MET A 100 -14.51 -7.26 -2.59
N GLN A 101 -15.48 -7.21 -3.49
CA GLN A 101 -16.75 -6.50 -3.29
C GLN A 101 -17.59 -7.12 -2.17
N SER A 102 -17.47 -8.42 -1.93
CA SER A 102 -18.18 -9.08 -0.82
C SER A 102 -17.68 -8.66 0.57
N VAL A 103 -16.44 -8.14 0.66
CA VAL A 103 -15.80 -7.77 1.93
C VAL A 103 -15.66 -6.25 2.13
N VAL A 104 -15.91 -5.45 1.08
CA VAL A 104 -15.87 -3.98 1.15
C VAL A 104 -17.22 -3.39 0.78
N GLN A 105 -17.78 -2.58 1.69
CA GLN A 105 -18.98 -1.81 1.44
C GLN A 105 -18.60 -0.42 0.92
N GLY A 106 -18.84 -0.16 -0.36
CA GLY A 106 -18.57 1.13 -1.00
C GLY A 106 -18.65 1.08 -2.52
N ASP A 107 -18.38 2.21 -3.15
CA ASP A 107 -18.38 2.34 -4.61
C ASP A 107 -16.97 2.13 -5.18
N ILE A 108 -16.85 1.31 -6.23
CA ILE A 108 -15.60 1.17 -6.97
C ILE A 108 -15.41 2.39 -7.86
N VAL A 109 -14.28 3.06 -7.69
CA VAL A 109 -13.87 4.20 -8.51
C VAL A 109 -12.52 3.94 -9.19
N PRO A 110 -12.24 4.58 -10.34
CA PRO A 110 -10.91 4.56 -10.94
C PRO A 110 -9.85 5.10 -9.97
N LEU A 111 -8.65 4.49 -9.95
CA LEU A 111 -7.54 4.91 -9.08
C LEU A 111 -7.14 6.39 -9.29
N GLN A 112 -7.38 6.94 -10.48
CA GLN A 112 -7.11 8.34 -10.82
C GLN A 112 -8.00 9.33 -10.04
N GLN A 113 -9.09 8.86 -9.45
CA GLN A 113 -9.99 9.70 -8.63
C GLN A 113 -9.56 9.74 -7.17
N LEU A 114 -8.51 9.00 -6.77
CA LEU A 114 -7.99 9.05 -5.41
C LEU A 114 -7.32 10.39 -5.15
N SER A 115 -7.68 11.02 -4.03
CA SER A 115 -7.04 12.25 -3.56
C SER A 115 -5.94 11.94 -2.55
N THR A 116 -4.75 12.46 -2.79
CA THR A 116 -3.62 12.41 -1.84
C THR A 116 -3.68 13.59 -0.88
N ASP A 117 -3.52 13.34 0.43
CA ASP A 117 -3.24 14.38 1.41
C ASP A 117 -1.74 14.65 1.46
N TRP A 118 -1.29 15.61 0.66
CA TRP A 118 0.12 16.01 0.59
C TRP A 118 0.68 16.55 1.91
N SER A 119 -0.15 17.09 2.79
CA SER A 119 0.28 17.53 4.13
C SER A 119 0.57 16.32 5.02
N ALA A 120 -0.32 15.33 5.00
CA ALA A 120 -0.15 14.06 5.71
C ALA A 120 1.06 13.28 5.17
N VAL A 121 1.27 13.24 3.85
CA VAL A 121 2.45 12.64 3.21
C VAL A 121 3.74 13.32 3.70
N LYS A 122 3.82 14.66 3.64
CA LYS A 122 5.00 15.40 4.14
C LYS A 122 5.30 15.09 5.61
N LYS A 123 4.26 15.00 6.45
CA LYS A 123 4.41 14.62 7.86
C LYS A 123 4.86 13.16 8.02
N CYS A 124 4.33 12.26 7.20
CA CYS A 124 4.66 10.84 7.21
C CYS A 124 6.14 10.60 6.87
N TYR A 125 6.60 11.19 5.77
CA TYR A 125 7.97 11.06 5.25
C TYR A 125 8.95 12.09 5.81
N LYS A 126 8.52 12.92 6.78
CA LYS A 126 9.33 13.95 7.44
C LYS A 126 9.94 14.99 6.48
N LEU A 127 9.20 15.39 5.45
CA LEU A 127 9.65 16.29 4.38
C LEU A 127 9.39 17.78 4.66
N GLY A 128 8.87 18.14 5.84
CA GLY A 128 8.43 19.52 6.13
C GLY A 128 9.54 20.58 6.10
N ALA A 129 10.81 20.21 6.26
CA ALA A 129 11.96 21.12 6.22
C ALA A 129 12.86 20.90 4.99
N GLU A 130 12.42 20.07 4.05
CA GLU A 130 13.23 19.57 2.95
C GLU A 130 13.65 20.73 2.01
N PRO A 131 14.95 21.06 1.91
CA PRO A 131 15.40 22.24 1.16
C PRO A 131 15.04 22.19 -0.32
N SER A 132 15.00 20.99 -0.90
CA SER A 132 14.68 20.76 -2.31
C SER A 132 13.21 21.02 -2.67
N LEU A 133 12.34 21.25 -1.68
CA LEU A 133 10.94 21.62 -1.90
C LEU A 133 10.68 23.14 -1.87
N ARG A 134 11.69 23.96 -1.50
CA ARG A 134 11.48 25.41 -1.29
C ARG A 134 11.36 26.16 -2.62
N GLY A 135 10.36 27.04 -2.70
CA GLY A 135 10.17 27.94 -3.85
C GLY A 135 9.60 27.25 -5.11
N LEU A 136 9.24 25.97 -5.01
CA LEU A 136 8.53 25.25 -6.06
C LEU A 136 7.06 25.68 -6.12
N SER A 137 6.46 25.58 -7.31
CA SER A 137 5.00 25.59 -7.44
C SER A 137 4.40 24.35 -6.77
N ILE A 138 3.08 24.36 -6.54
CA ILE A 138 2.37 23.24 -5.92
C ILE A 138 2.57 21.94 -6.73
N GLU A 139 2.47 22.00 -8.05
CA GLU A 139 2.60 20.83 -8.94
C GLU A 139 4.04 20.27 -8.91
N GLU A 140 5.05 21.14 -8.94
CA GLU A 140 6.46 20.74 -8.85
C GLU A 140 6.79 20.14 -7.48
N GLU A 141 6.26 20.72 -6.40
CA GLU A 141 6.43 20.20 -5.04
C GLU A 141 5.84 18.79 -4.91
N GLN A 142 4.61 18.59 -5.40
CA GLN A 142 3.93 17.28 -5.37
C GLN A 142 4.69 16.23 -6.18
N LEU A 143 5.14 16.57 -7.39
CA LEU A 143 5.95 15.69 -8.22
C LEU A 143 7.27 15.32 -7.55
N GLN A 144 7.92 16.27 -6.87
CA GLN A 144 9.17 16.03 -6.18
C GLN A 144 8.97 15.16 -4.92
N ILE A 145 7.89 15.39 -4.17
CA ILE A 145 7.50 14.53 -3.04
C ILE A 145 7.24 13.10 -3.51
N ASP A 146 6.49 12.91 -4.59
CA ASP A 146 6.19 11.58 -5.15
C ASP A 146 7.48 10.82 -5.51
N ARG A 147 8.45 11.49 -6.15
CA ARG A 147 9.77 10.90 -6.44
C ARG A 147 10.52 10.50 -5.17
N MET A 148 10.49 11.32 -4.13
CA MET A 148 11.12 11.00 -2.84
C MET A 148 10.45 9.78 -2.19
N VAL A 149 9.12 9.67 -2.28
CA VAL A 149 8.34 8.54 -1.77
C VAL A 149 8.71 7.26 -2.54
N ILE A 150 8.71 7.29 -3.87
CA ILE A 150 9.12 6.15 -4.72
C ILE A 150 10.55 5.71 -4.39
N ASN A 151 11.49 6.66 -4.27
CA ASN A 151 12.87 6.36 -3.89
C ASN A 151 12.96 5.74 -2.50
N ASN A 152 12.19 6.23 -1.54
CA ASN A 152 12.17 5.66 -0.20
C ASN A 152 11.68 4.20 -0.20
N ILE A 153 10.65 3.89 -0.97
CA ILE A 153 10.13 2.53 -1.14
C ILE A 153 11.21 1.64 -1.79
N GLY A 154 11.77 2.08 -2.92
CA GLY A 154 12.73 1.30 -3.70
C GLY A 154 14.11 1.10 -3.03
N LEU A 155 14.52 1.98 -2.12
CA LEU A 155 15.79 1.87 -1.39
C LEU A 155 15.71 0.98 -0.15
N LYS A 156 14.52 0.54 0.25
CA LYS A 156 14.41 -0.42 1.35
C LYS A 156 15.12 -1.71 0.96
N PRO A 157 15.94 -2.29 1.85
CA PRO A 157 16.67 -3.51 1.54
C PRO A 157 15.67 -4.65 1.31
N VAL A 158 15.46 -4.99 0.04
CA VAL A 158 14.97 -6.29 -0.38
C VAL A 158 16.16 -7.22 -0.22
N ALA A 159 16.08 -8.22 0.66
CA ALA A 159 17.19 -9.16 0.77
C ALA A 159 17.31 -9.93 -0.55
N ILE A 160 18.50 -9.88 -1.13
CA ILE A 160 18.93 -10.68 -2.30
C ILE A 160 19.74 -11.86 -1.76
#